data_AF-S7ZQQ8-F1
#
_entry.id   AF-S7ZQQ8-F1
#
_cell.length_a   1.000
_cell.length_b   1.000
_cell.length_c   1.000
_cell.angle_alpha   90.00
_cell.angle_beta   90.00
_cell.angle_gamma   90.00
#
_symmetry.space_group_name_H-M   'P 1'
#
loop_
_entity.id
_entity.type
_entity.pdbx_description
1 polymer ?
#
loop_
_entity_poly.entity_id
_entity_poly.type
_entity_poly.pdbx_seq_one_letter_code
_entity_poly.pdbx_strand_id
1 'polypeptide(L)'
;MAARWFYPSHDREIQIDIAVFTALMFSIDDLGNQMPGALRTYRSKIMLGLPQDSQQIADFLKIPFQMESWLDNFALDMVFKSQLEFLSANLVENEYGDRLCPHPSTPQSLRSYFRLKSGICEPYAFFIWPSSIMVQDHNHNGAPLAIMPDLMTWINDTNDIMSFYKESIIGDEVNNSISLHARAKSQTLLESVKDHVSLATDAFVRIMEFAKDQHPEVQRKLLEFLNGYIAIHYKDPRYHMQDLSISHSLFDQ
;
A
#
# COMPACT_ATOMS: atom_id res chain seq x y z
N MET A 1 -0.93 13.47 -7.70
CA MET A 1 -1.87 14.06 -6.71
C MET A 1 -1.69 13.41 -5.36
N ALA A 2 -1.70 12.07 -5.26
CA ALA A 2 -1.53 11.33 -4.00
C ALA A 2 -0.26 11.67 -3.19
N ALA A 3 0.90 11.73 -3.83
CA ALA A 3 2.15 12.03 -3.12
C ALA A 3 2.15 13.38 -2.37
N ARG A 4 1.41 14.38 -2.85
CA ARG A 4 1.28 15.68 -2.14
C ARG A 4 0.41 15.61 -0.90
N TRP A 5 -0.58 14.72 -0.91
CA TRP A 5 -1.42 14.47 0.26
C TRP A 5 -0.67 13.62 1.27
N PHE A 6 -0.05 12.53 0.83
CA PHE A 6 0.66 11.58 1.71
C PHE A 6 1.94 12.19 2.29
N TYR A 7 2.66 13.00 1.52
CA TYR A 7 3.98 13.52 1.88
C TYR A 7 4.09 15.03 1.61
N PRO A 8 3.25 15.86 2.25
CA PRO A 8 3.13 17.28 1.94
C PRO A 8 4.42 18.06 2.21
N SER A 9 5.24 17.59 3.14
CA SER A 9 6.52 18.22 3.52
C SER A 9 7.76 17.61 2.88
N HIS A 10 7.59 16.66 1.97
CA HIS A 10 8.71 16.16 1.18
C HIS A 10 9.05 17.16 0.08
N ASP A 11 10.33 17.19 -0.29
CA ASP A 11 10.79 18.00 -1.41
C ASP A 11 10.05 17.61 -2.69
N ARG A 12 9.95 18.58 -3.60
CA ARG A 12 9.14 18.42 -4.81
C ARG A 12 9.59 17.25 -5.67
N GLU A 13 10.90 17.00 -5.72
CA GLU A 13 11.50 15.88 -6.47
C GLU A 13 11.09 14.54 -5.87
N ILE A 14 11.19 14.39 -4.55
CA ILE A 14 10.73 13.18 -3.83
C ILE A 14 9.23 12.92 -4.08
N GLN A 15 8.40 13.97 -4.02
CA GLN A 15 6.98 13.83 -4.33
C GLN A 15 6.71 13.41 -5.78
N ILE A 16 7.59 13.76 -6.72
CA ILE A 16 7.48 13.34 -8.13
C ILE A 16 7.84 11.86 -8.24
N ASP A 17 8.93 11.41 -7.63
CA ASP A 17 9.34 10.00 -7.64
C ASP A 17 8.25 9.09 -7.08
N ILE A 18 7.69 9.47 -5.92
CA ILE A 18 6.57 8.75 -5.30
C ILE A 18 5.34 8.77 -6.20
N ALA A 19 5.03 9.91 -6.84
CA ALA A 19 3.89 10.00 -7.75
C ALA A 19 4.05 9.11 -8.99
N VAL A 20 5.27 9.00 -9.54
CA VAL A 20 5.60 8.11 -10.66
C VAL A 20 5.45 6.65 -10.21
N PHE A 21 5.94 6.30 -9.03
CA PHE A 21 5.73 4.98 -8.42
C PHE A 21 4.25 4.62 -8.31
N THR A 22 3.46 5.49 -7.69
CA THR A 22 2.02 5.26 -7.52
C THR A 22 1.29 5.15 -8.87
N ALA A 23 1.64 5.99 -9.85
CA ALA A 23 1.01 5.96 -11.16
C ALA A 23 1.31 4.68 -11.95
N LEU A 24 2.57 4.22 -11.94
CA LEU A 24 2.96 2.97 -12.60
C LEU A 24 2.34 1.75 -11.91
N MET A 25 2.26 1.76 -10.58
CA MET A 25 1.58 0.73 -9.80
C MET A 25 0.10 0.61 -10.18
N PHE A 26 -0.67 1.70 -10.15
CA PHE A 26 -2.08 1.68 -10.58
C PHE A 26 -2.22 1.30 -12.06
N SER A 27 -1.32 1.77 -12.92
CA SER A 27 -1.34 1.38 -14.33
C SER A 27 -1.13 -0.11 -14.54
N ILE A 28 -0.31 -0.77 -13.72
CA ILE A 28 -0.09 -2.22 -13.79
C ILE A 28 -1.29 -2.96 -13.25
N ASP A 29 -1.88 -2.50 -12.14
CA ASP A 29 -3.08 -3.07 -11.53
C ASP A 29 -4.27 -3.06 -12.51
N ASP A 30 -4.56 -1.89 -13.10
CA ASP A 30 -5.69 -1.71 -14.00
C ASP A 30 -5.49 -2.40 -15.37
N LEU A 31 -4.24 -2.61 -15.81
CA LEU A 31 -3.90 -3.17 -17.13
C LEU A 31 -3.28 -4.58 -17.07
N GLY A 32 -3.19 -5.20 -15.90
CA GLY A 32 -2.48 -6.47 -15.71
C GLY A 32 -3.02 -7.59 -16.61
N ASN A 33 -4.34 -7.63 -16.80
CA ASN A 33 -5.03 -8.56 -17.70
C ASN A 33 -4.67 -8.39 -19.19
N GLN A 34 -4.14 -7.23 -19.60
CA GLN A 34 -3.69 -6.95 -20.96
C GLN A 34 -2.21 -7.34 -21.17
N MET A 35 -1.45 -7.61 -20.11
CA MET A 35 -0.03 -7.96 -20.19
C MET A 35 0.38 -9.25 -19.47
N PRO A 36 -0.41 -10.35 -19.55
CA PRO A 36 -0.10 -11.59 -18.82
C PRO A 36 1.22 -12.23 -19.26
N GLY A 37 1.59 -12.09 -20.55
CA GLY A 37 2.89 -12.56 -21.06
C GLY A 37 4.07 -11.88 -20.38
N ALA A 38 4.00 -10.55 -20.26
CA ALA A 38 5.05 -9.76 -19.60
C ALA A 38 5.14 -10.06 -18.10
N LEU A 39 3.99 -10.23 -17.43
CA LEU A 39 3.93 -10.65 -16.03
C LEU A 39 4.48 -12.08 -15.79
N ARG A 40 4.42 -12.99 -16.77
CA ARG A 40 5.04 -14.33 -16.66
C ARG A 40 6.56 -14.30 -16.83
N THR A 41 7.09 -13.37 -17.62
CA THR A 41 8.50 -13.37 -18.04
C THR A 41 9.37 -12.35 -17.30
N TYR A 42 8.80 -11.41 -16.54
CA TYR A 42 9.57 -10.29 -15.98
C TYR A 42 10.79 -10.74 -15.17
N ARG A 43 10.61 -11.77 -14.33
CA ARG A 43 11.66 -12.30 -13.45
C ARG A 43 12.81 -12.91 -14.23
N SER A 44 12.53 -13.75 -15.23
CA SER A 44 13.61 -14.38 -16.03
C SER A 44 14.38 -13.32 -16.80
N LYS A 45 13.71 -12.29 -17.28
CA LYS A 45 14.35 -11.16 -17.98
C LYS A 45 15.26 -10.35 -17.07
N ILE A 46 14.87 -10.09 -15.81
CA ILE A 46 15.77 -9.48 -14.81
C ILE A 46 17.04 -10.33 -14.66
N MET A 47 16.89 -11.63 -14.41
CA MET A 47 18.02 -12.54 -14.14
C MET A 47 18.97 -12.70 -15.33
N LEU A 48 18.45 -12.58 -16.55
CA LEU A 48 19.21 -12.69 -17.79
C LEU A 48 19.74 -11.33 -18.31
N GLY A 49 19.41 -10.22 -17.66
CA GLY A 49 19.75 -8.87 -18.14
C GLY A 49 19.08 -8.51 -19.47
N LEU A 50 17.88 -9.04 -19.73
CA LEU A 50 17.13 -8.80 -20.97
C LEU A 50 16.12 -7.66 -20.82
N PRO A 51 15.81 -6.92 -21.91
CA PRO A 51 14.74 -5.93 -21.90
C PRO A 51 13.40 -6.55 -21.54
N GLN A 52 12.59 -5.86 -20.73
CA GLN A 52 11.23 -6.26 -20.37
C GLN A 52 10.28 -6.26 -21.58
N ASP A 53 9.26 -7.12 -21.57
CA ASP A 53 8.23 -7.17 -22.63
C ASP A 53 7.23 -6.01 -22.55
N SER A 54 7.16 -5.35 -21.40
CA SER A 54 6.28 -4.21 -21.14
C SER A 54 7.12 -3.02 -20.69
N GLN A 55 6.90 -1.87 -21.32
CA GLN A 55 7.56 -0.63 -20.96
C GLN A 55 7.17 -0.19 -19.54
N GLN A 56 5.90 -0.39 -19.17
CA GLN A 56 5.38 -0.09 -17.84
C GLN A 56 6.10 -0.91 -16.76
N ILE A 57 6.28 -2.21 -16.99
CA ILE A 57 7.05 -3.08 -16.08
C ILE A 57 8.53 -2.65 -16.06
N ALA A 58 9.10 -2.32 -17.22
CA ALA A 58 10.48 -1.84 -17.31
C ALA A 58 10.71 -0.58 -16.47
N ASP A 59 9.80 0.38 -16.56
CA ASP A 59 9.91 1.66 -15.85
C ASP A 59 9.62 1.50 -14.37
N PHE A 60 8.65 0.65 -14.01
CA PHE A 60 8.36 0.33 -12.62
C PHE A 60 9.59 -0.27 -11.92
N LEU A 61 10.23 -1.27 -12.52
CA LEU A 61 11.43 -1.92 -11.96
C LEU A 61 12.65 -0.99 -11.85
N LYS A 62 12.65 0.17 -12.54
CA LYS A 62 13.74 1.15 -12.49
C LYS A 62 13.56 2.24 -11.44
N ILE A 63 12.40 2.31 -10.79
CA ILE A 63 12.12 3.36 -9.81
C ILE A 63 13.14 3.40 -8.66
N PRO A 64 13.62 2.26 -8.10
CA PRO A 64 14.63 2.31 -7.06
C PRO A 64 15.86 3.17 -7.42
N PHE A 65 16.32 3.14 -8.69
CA PHE A 65 17.42 3.98 -9.15
C PHE A 65 17.14 5.48 -9.06
N GLN A 66 15.87 5.89 -9.21
CA GLN A 66 15.46 7.30 -9.08
C GLN A 66 15.46 7.73 -7.61
N MET A 67 15.19 6.79 -6.70
CA MET A 67 15.07 7.05 -5.27
C MET A 67 16.41 6.92 -4.50
N GLU A 68 17.49 6.50 -5.15
CA GLU A 68 18.83 6.37 -4.55
C GLU A 68 19.36 7.65 -3.90
N SER A 69 18.89 8.82 -4.34
CA SER A 69 19.29 10.11 -3.79
C SER A 69 18.71 10.39 -2.40
N TRP A 70 17.65 9.68 -1.99
CA TRP A 70 16.91 9.98 -0.77
C TRP A 70 16.41 8.76 0.03
N LEU A 71 16.63 7.53 -0.47
CA LEU A 71 16.41 6.27 0.26
C LEU A 71 17.73 5.51 0.48
N ASP A 72 17.82 4.81 1.62
CA ASP A 72 18.98 3.97 1.91
C ASP A 72 18.85 2.60 1.23
N ASN A 73 19.96 1.85 1.19
CA ASN A 73 19.99 0.54 0.51
C ASN A 73 18.94 -0.44 1.04
N PHE A 74 18.65 -0.43 2.35
CA PHE A 74 17.67 -1.36 2.90
C PHE A 74 16.25 -0.98 2.45
N ALA A 75 15.90 0.31 2.49
CA ALA A 75 14.64 0.80 1.99
C ALA A 75 14.49 0.55 0.48
N LEU A 76 15.54 0.77 -0.32
CA LEU A 76 15.56 0.47 -1.76
C LEU A 76 15.35 -1.02 -2.04
N ASP A 77 16.00 -1.90 -1.28
CA ASP A 77 15.81 -3.34 -1.38
C ASP A 77 14.36 -3.74 -1.08
N MET A 78 13.75 -3.12 -0.05
CA MET A 78 12.35 -3.39 0.30
C MET A 78 11.41 -2.86 -0.78
N VAL A 79 11.65 -1.66 -1.33
CA VAL A 79 10.87 -1.13 -2.46
C VAL A 79 10.93 -2.10 -3.64
N PHE A 80 12.14 -2.48 -4.06
CA PHE A 80 12.32 -3.40 -5.19
C PHE A 80 11.67 -4.77 -4.93
N LYS A 81 11.85 -5.34 -3.73
CA LYS A 81 11.19 -6.58 -3.31
C LYS A 81 9.67 -6.47 -3.43
N SER A 82 9.06 -5.40 -2.90
CA SER A 82 7.61 -5.21 -2.98
C SER A 82 7.11 -5.07 -4.41
N GLN A 83 7.90 -4.50 -5.33
CA GLN A 83 7.55 -4.45 -6.75
C GLN A 83 7.47 -5.85 -7.38
N LEU A 84 8.43 -6.73 -7.07
CA LEU A 84 8.42 -8.11 -7.58
C LEU A 84 7.24 -8.91 -7.00
N GLU A 85 6.95 -8.73 -5.71
CA GLU A 85 5.80 -9.34 -5.04
C GLU A 85 4.49 -8.86 -5.66
N PHE A 86 4.36 -7.56 -5.93
CA PHE A 86 3.20 -6.96 -6.57
C PHE A 86 2.97 -7.49 -7.99
N LEU A 87 4.00 -7.51 -8.85
CA LEU A 87 3.92 -8.09 -10.20
C LEU A 87 3.49 -9.56 -10.17
N SER A 88 3.99 -10.33 -9.19
CA SER A 88 3.62 -11.72 -9.01
C SER A 88 2.18 -11.90 -8.55
N ALA A 89 1.72 -11.06 -7.62
CA ALA A 89 0.35 -11.08 -7.11
C ALA A 89 -0.65 -10.71 -8.23
N ASN A 90 -0.34 -9.68 -9.01
CA ASN A 90 -1.14 -9.27 -10.16
C ASN A 90 -1.28 -10.41 -11.19
N LEU A 91 -0.22 -11.18 -11.45
CA LEU A 91 -0.32 -12.37 -12.30
C LEU A 91 -1.29 -13.41 -11.70
N VAL A 92 -1.21 -13.67 -10.41
CA VAL A 92 -2.09 -14.62 -9.72
C VAL A 92 -3.54 -14.15 -9.75
N GLU A 93 -3.83 -12.88 -9.49
CA GLU A 93 -5.19 -12.33 -9.58
C GLU A 93 -5.76 -12.49 -11.00
N ASN A 94 -4.96 -12.19 -12.03
CA ASN A 94 -5.36 -12.32 -13.43
C ASN A 94 -5.58 -13.79 -13.86
N GLU A 95 -4.76 -14.73 -13.38
CA GLU A 95 -4.86 -16.14 -13.77
C GLU A 95 -5.93 -16.90 -12.98
N TYR A 96 -6.02 -16.66 -11.69
CA TYR A 96 -6.90 -17.42 -10.80
C TYR A 96 -8.27 -16.76 -10.68
N GLY A 97 -8.36 -15.43 -10.68
CA GLY A 97 -9.62 -14.69 -10.51
C GLY A 97 -10.41 -15.20 -9.31
N ASP A 98 -11.67 -15.57 -9.55
CA ASP A 98 -12.57 -16.14 -8.52
C ASP A 98 -12.09 -17.45 -7.88
N ARG A 99 -11.12 -18.13 -8.50
CA ARG A 99 -10.55 -19.37 -7.94
C ARG A 99 -9.59 -19.10 -6.78
N LEU A 100 -9.18 -17.85 -6.56
CA LEU A 100 -8.37 -17.45 -5.43
C LEU A 100 -9.24 -17.38 -4.17
N CYS A 101 -9.53 -18.54 -3.58
CA CYS A 101 -10.37 -18.66 -2.39
C CYS A 101 -9.58 -19.23 -1.20
N PRO A 102 -9.84 -18.76 0.04
CA PRO A 102 -9.20 -19.29 1.22
C PRO A 102 -9.60 -20.75 1.44
N HIS A 103 -8.64 -21.59 1.86
CA HIS A 103 -8.93 -22.96 2.23
C HIS A 103 -9.67 -22.99 3.58
N PRO A 104 -10.71 -23.83 3.77
CA PRO A 104 -11.50 -23.86 5.00
C PRO A 104 -10.68 -24.10 6.29
N SER A 105 -9.56 -24.82 6.20
CA SER A 105 -8.67 -25.08 7.34
C SER A 105 -7.70 -23.96 7.66
N THR A 106 -7.49 -23.00 6.76
CA THR A 106 -6.56 -21.87 6.94
C THR A 106 -7.18 -20.56 6.46
N PRO A 107 -8.35 -20.19 6.99
CA PRO A 107 -9.16 -19.13 6.43
C PRO A 107 -8.44 -17.77 6.42
N GLN A 108 -7.69 -17.45 7.47
CA GLN A 108 -7.01 -16.17 7.61
C GLN A 108 -5.71 -16.09 6.77
N SER A 109 -5.09 -17.24 6.50
CA SER A 109 -3.73 -17.29 5.96
C SER A 109 -3.64 -16.77 4.53
N LEU A 110 -4.63 -17.04 3.68
CA LEU A 110 -4.62 -16.53 2.30
C LEU A 110 -4.70 -15.00 2.30
N ARG A 111 -5.60 -14.42 3.10
CA ARG A 111 -5.73 -12.97 3.21
C ARG A 111 -4.42 -12.35 3.72
N SER A 112 -3.95 -12.77 4.89
CA SER A 112 -2.74 -12.20 5.49
C SER A 112 -1.51 -12.34 4.60
N TYR A 113 -1.38 -13.45 3.89
CA TYR A 113 -0.25 -13.66 3.00
C TYR A 113 -0.39 -12.86 1.70
N PHE A 114 -1.51 -13.00 1.00
CA PHE A 114 -1.67 -12.48 -0.35
C PHE A 114 -1.89 -10.97 -0.37
N ARG A 115 -2.62 -10.41 0.62
CA ARG A 115 -2.81 -8.97 0.74
C ARG A 115 -1.50 -8.22 0.93
N LEU A 116 -0.52 -8.80 1.62
CA LEU A 116 0.82 -8.22 1.74
C LEU A 116 1.56 -8.14 0.40
N LYS A 117 1.21 -8.99 -0.57
CA LYS A 117 1.82 -9.02 -1.91
C LYS A 117 1.10 -8.10 -2.89
N SER A 118 -0.23 -8.16 -2.94
CA SER A 118 -1.02 -7.30 -3.83
C SER A 118 -1.14 -5.86 -3.34
N GLY A 119 -1.02 -5.60 -2.03
CA GLY A 119 -1.23 -4.26 -1.46
C GLY A 119 -0.08 -3.27 -1.51
N ILE A 120 1.15 -3.75 -1.74
CA ILE A 120 2.35 -2.91 -1.91
C ILE A 120 2.48 -1.77 -0.87
N CYS A 121 2.16 -2.04 0.41
CA CYS A 121 2.11 -1.04 1.47
C CYS A 121 3.49 -0.64 2.03
N GLU A 122 4.44 -1.56 2.03
CA GLU A 122 5.77 -1.38 2.61
C GLU A 122 6.57 -0.21 1.98
N PRO A 123 6.58 -0.02 0.64
CA PRO A 123 7.17 1.17 0.02
C PRO A 123 6.59 2.47 0.56
N TYR A 124 5.26 2.58 0.69
CA TYR A 124 4.63 3.78 1.23
C TYR A 124 5.01 4.07 2.69
N ALA A 125 5.24 3.02 3.48
CA ALA A 125 5.74 3.16 4.85
C ALA A 125 7.20 3.66 4.88
N PHE A 126 8.06 3.17 3.99
CA PHE A 126 9.43 3.68 3.85
C PHE A 126 9.48 5.12 3.33
N PHE A 127 8.58 5.47 2.41
CA PHE A 127 8.53 6.82 1.85
C PHE A 127 8.21 7.90 2.88
N ILE A 128 7.73 7.55 4.09
CA ILE A 128 7.57 8.52 5.18
C ILE A 128 8.92 9.11 5.60
N TRP A 129 10.01 8.33 5.46
CA TRP A 129 11.33 8.62 6.04
C TRP A 129 12.41 8.73 4.96
N PRO A 130 12.76 9.94 4.49
CA PRO A 130 14.00 10.14 3.74
C PRO A 130 15.23 9.68 4.55
N SER A 131 16.29 9.21 3.89
CA SER A 131 17.52 8.71 4.54
C SER A 131 18.13 9.72 5.52
N SER A 132 17.99 11.01 5.25
CA SER A 132 18.45 12.07 6.16
C SER A 132 17.85 11.94 7.56
N ILE A 133 16.61 11.47 7.68
CA ILE A 133 15.89 11.28 8.95
C ILE A 133 16.29 9.95 9.60
N MET A 134 16.38 8.89 8.79
CA MET A 134 16.82 7.56 9.26
C MET A 134 18.24 7.59 9.82
N VAL A 135 19.11 8.45 9.28
CA VAL A 135 20.50 8.62 9.70
C VAL A 135 20.61 9.57 10.90
N GLN A 136 19.86 10.67 10.95
CA GLN A 136 19.96 11.65 12.05
C GLN A 136 19.56 11.09 13.42
N ASP A 137 18.81 10.00 13.45
CA ASP A 137 18.43 9.32 14.69
C ASP A 137 19.49 8.32 15.17
N HIS A 138 20.75 8.77 15.25
CA HIS A 138 21.88 7.97 15.74
C HIS A 138 21.71 7.43 17.17
N ASN A 139 20.71 7.92 17.92
CA ASN A 139 20.40 7.47 19.28
C ASN A 139 19.24 6.44 19.33
N HIS A 140 18.45 6.24 18.27
CA HIS A 140 17.36 5.24 18.25
C HIS A 140 17.56 4.18 17.17
N ASN A 141 18.38 3.19 17.52
CA ASN A 141 18.50 1.83 16.98
C ASN A 141 17.28 1.30 16.18
N GLY A 142 17.15 1.65 14.90
CA GLY A 142 16.15 1.04 14.00
C GLY A 142 14.68 1.28 14.41
N ALA A 143 14.39 2.33 15.19
CA ALA A 143 13.05 2.63 15.69
C ALA A 143 11.97 2.70 14.57
N PRO A 144 12.24 3.29 13.38
CA PRO A 144 11.27 3.26 12.28
C PRO A 144 10.96 1.85 11.75
N LEU A 145 11.91 0.90 11.85
CA LEU A 145 11.67 -0.49 11.44
C LEU A 145 10.72 -1.22 12.40
N ALA A 146 10.75 -0.86 13.70
CA ALA A 146 9.89 -1.47 14.70
C ALA A 146 8.40 -1.21 14.45
N ILE A 147 8.06 -0.07 13.83
CA ILE A 147 6.67 0.31 13.53
C ILE A 147 6.24 -0.06 12.10
N MET A 148 7.13 -0.59 11.26
CA MET A 148 6.78 -0.98 9.88
C MET A 148 5.60 -1.96 9.80
N PRO A 149 5.51 -3.03 10.61
CA PRO A 149 4.38 -3.95 10.54
C PRO A 149 3.03 -3.27 10.85
N ASP A 150 3.02 -2.33 11.80
CA ASP A 150 1.83 -1.57 12.16
C ASP A 150 1.44 -0.58 11.06
N LEU A 151 2.41 0.12 10.46
CA LEU A 151 2.16 0.97 9.30
C LEU A 151 1.60 0.18 8.13
N MET A 152 2.19 -0.97 7.81
CA MET A 152 1.73 -1.85 6.73
C MET A 152 0.31 -2.36 6.97
N THR A 153 -0.02 -2.74 8.21
CA THR A 153 -1.37 -3.14 8.61
C THR A 153 -2.34 -1.97 8.46
N TRP A 154 -1.98 -0.80 9.01
CA TRP A 154 -2.82 0.39 8.92
C TRP A 154 -3.09 0.82 7.48
N ILE A 155 -2.08 0.84 6.62
CA ILE A 155 -2.18 1.22 5.19
C ILE A 155 -3.13 0.28 4.44
N ASN A 156 -2.95 -1.04 4.59
CA ASN A 156 -3.75 -2.05 3.90
C ASN A 156 -5.19 -2.09 4.41
N ASP A 157 -5.39 -2.20 5.73
CA ASP A 157 -6.74 -2.28 6.29
C ASP A 157 -7.52 -0.97 6.10
N THR A 158 -6.87 0.20 6.21
CA THR A 158 -7.52 1.49 5.91
C THR A 158 -7.93 1.56 4.44
N ASN A 159 -7.06 1.11 3.52
CA ASN A 159 -7.42 1.03 2.11
C ASN A 159 -8.61 0.11 1.88
N ASP A 160 -8.60 -1.10 2.45
CA ASP A 160 -9.69 -2.08 2.31
C ASP A 160 -11.03 -1.51 2.83
N ILE A 161 -11.02 -0.82 3.98
CA ILE A 161 -12.21 -0.18 4.54
C ILE A 161 -12.73 0.93 3.62
N MET A 162 -11.83 1.81 3.17
CA MET A 162 -12.18 2.97 2.38
C MET A 162 -12.50 2.61 0.92
N SER A 163 -11.99 1.49 0.41
CA SER A 163 -12.27 1.00 -0.94
C SER A 163 -13.51 0.11 -1.01
N PHE A 164 -13.97 -0.44 0.12
CA PHE A 164 -15.09 -1.38 0.16
C PHE A 164 -16.34 -0.89 -0.57
N TYR A 165 -16.70 0.39 -0.39
CA TYR A 165 -17.89 0.96 -1.01
C TYR A 165 -17.78 0.96 -2.55
N LYS A 166 -16.66 1.46 -3.09
CA LYS A 166 -16.43 1.47 -4.54
C LYS A 166 -16.32 0.04 -5.11
N GLU A 167 -15.77 -0.91 -4.35
CA GLU A 167 -15.48 -2.27 -4.84
C GLU A 167 -16.71 -3.17 -4.81
N SER A 168 -17.43 -3.20 -3.69
CA SER A 168 -18.50 -4.18 -3.46
C SER A 168 -19.92 -3.61 -3.51
N ILE A 169 -20.10 -2.29 -3.39
CA ILE A 169 -21.44 -1.68 -3.41
C ILE A 169 -21.72 -1.02 -4.77
N ILE A 170 -20.77 -0.25 -5.28
CA ILE A 170 -20.85 0.36 -6.61
C ILE A 170 -20.32 -0.60 -7.68
N GLY A 171 -19.19 -1.26 -7.40
CA GLY A 171 -18.61 -2.29 -8.24
C GLY A 171 -19.20 -3.68 -8.01
N ASP A 172 -18.64 -4.65 -8.72
CA ASP A 172 -18.99 -6.07 -8.67
C ASP A 172 -17.85 -6.94 -8.11
N GLU A 173 -16.90 -6.35 -7.38
CA GLU A 173 -15.76 -7.07 -6.84
C GLU A 173 -16.17 -7.93 -5.64
N VAL A 174 -16.01 -9.25 -5.82
CA VAL A 174 -16.37 -10.28 -4.82
C VAL A 174 -15.16 -10.89 -4.10
N ASN A 175 -13.94 -10.56 -4.55
CA ASN A 175 -12.68 -11.11 -4.02
C ASN A 175 -11.78 -10.06 -3.36
N ASN A 176 -12.32 -8.91 -2.96
CA ASN A 176 -11.56 -7.98 -2.13
C ASN A 176 -11.27 -8.57 -0.74
N SER A 177 -10.34 -7.94 -0.03
CA SER A 177 -9.84 -8.36 1.28
C SER A 177 -10.97 -8.60 2.29
N ILE A 178 -11.97 -7.71 2.35
CA ILE A 178 -13.13 -7.83 3.24
C ILE A 178 -13.99 -9.03 2.89
N SER A 179 -14.27 -9.26 1.61
CA SER A 179 -15.10 -10.38 1.15
C SER A 179 -14.39 -11.73 1.32
N LEU A 180 -13.08 -11.78 1.09
CA LEU A 180 -12.26 -12.95 1.37
C LEU A 180 -12.25 -13.25 2.87
N HIS A 181 -12.04 -12.23 3.73
CA HIS A 181 -12.05 -12.38 5.18
C HIS A 181 -13.40 -12.84 5.73
N ALA A 182 -14.50 -12.30 5.20
CA ALA A 182 -15.86 -12.69 5.58
C ALA A 182 -16.10 -14.17 5.28
N ARG A 183 -15.80 -14.61 4.06
CA ARG A 183 -15.92 -16.01 3.64
C ARG A 183 -15.06 -16.93 4.49
N ALA A 184 -13.83 -16.51 4.77
CA ALA A 184 -12.89 -17.35 5.49
C ALA A 184 -13.32 -17.58 6.94
N LYS A 185 -13.80 -16.54 7.63
CA LYS A 185 -14.30 -16.65 9.00
C LYS A 185 -15.75 -17.12 9.10
N SER A 186 -16.41 -17.42 7.98
CA SER A 186 -17.86 -17.72 7.92
C SER A 186 -18.70 -16.64 8.61
N GLN A 187 -18.35 -15.37 8.40
CA GLN A 187 -19.00 -14.21 9.01
C GLN A 187 -19.62 -13.29 7.95
N THR A 188 -20.48 -12.38 8.39
CA THR A 188 -21.08 -11.36 7.52
C THR A 188 -20.04 -10.34 7.03
N LEU A 189 -20.34 -9.66 5.91
CA LEU A 189 -19.51 -8.54 5.44
C LEU A 189 -19.38 -7.44 6.50
N LEU A 190 -20.45 -7.15 7.26
CA LEU A 190 -20.41 -6.16 8.33
C LEU A 190 -19.45 -6.54 9.46
N GLU A 191 -19.46 -7.80 9.89
CA GLU A 191 -18.50 -8.30 10.89
C GLU A 191 -17.08 -8.23 10.35
N SER A 192 -16.89 -8.57 9.07
CA SER A 192 -15.59 -8.43 8.40
C SER A 192 -15.08 -6.99 8.36
N VAL A 193 -15.93 -6.01 8.02
CA VAL A 193 -15.57 -4.58 8.08
C VAL A 193 -15.17 -4.17 9.49
N LYS A 194 -15.92 -4.60 10.52
CA LYS A 194 -15.60 -4.31 11.92
C LYS A 194 -14.25 -4.88 12.35
N ASP A 195 -13.91 -6.09 11.88
CA ASP A 195 -12.60 -6.69 12.12
C ASP A 195 -11.47 -5.82 11.54
N HIS A 196 -11.61 -5.34 10.30
CA HIS A 196 -10.60 -4.48 9.67
C HIS A 196 -10.49 -3.14 10.40
N VAL A 197 -11.61 -2.55 10.81
CA VAL A 197 -11.62 -1.31 11.60
C VAL A 197 -10.87 -1.52 12.93
N SER A 198 -11.07 -2.65 13.60
CA SER A 198 -10.32 -2.98 14.82
C SER A 198 -8.82 -3.08 14.55
N LEU A 199 -8.41 -3.82 13.51
CA LEU A 199 -6.99 -3.99 13.15
C LEU A 199 -6.33 -2.64 12.82
N ALA A 200 -6.98 -1.82 11.98
CA ALA A 200 -6.50 -0.49 11.63
C ALA A 200 -6.42 0.43 12.86
N THR A 201 -7.44 0.42 13.73
CA THR A 201 -7.45 1.26 14.94
C THR A 201 -6.37 0.84 15.93
N ASP A 202 -6.20 -0.47 16.15
CA ASP A 202 -5.18 -1.00 17.04
C ASP A 202 -3.76 -0.66 16.54
N ALA A 203 -3.53 -0.79 15.22
CA ALA A 203 -2.29 -0.36 14.59
C ALA A 203 -2.07 1.15 14.73
N PHE A 204 -3.10 1.97 14.50
CA PHE A 204 -3.04 3.42 14.68
C PHE A 204 -2.66 3.80 16.11
N VAL A 205 -3.26 3.16 17.13
CA VAL A 205 -2.91 3.41 18.54
C VAL A 205 -1.44 3.14 18.80
N ARG A 206 -0.89 2.02 18.31
CA ARG A 206 0.54 1.70 18.45
C ARG A 206 1.44 2.68 17.72
N ILE A 207 1.06 3.09 16.51
CA ILE A 207 1.78 4.12 15.73
C ILE A 207 1.80 5.45 16.49
N MET A 208 0.68 5.85 17.09
CA MET A 208 0.57 7.08 17.87
C MET A 208 1.33 7.01 19.19
N GLU A 209 1.39 5.84 19.83
CA GLU A 209 2.21 5.65 21.02
C GLU A 209 3.70 5.76 20.68
N PHE A 210 4.13 5.06 19.62
CA PHE A 210 5.49 5.17 19.10
C PHE A 210 5.87 6.61 18.81
N ALA A 211 4.99 7.38 18.18
CA ALA A 211 5.23 8.78 17.81
C ALA A 211 5.59 9.66 19.01
N LYS A 212 4.96 9.47 20.19
CA LYS A 212 5.14 10.36 21.36
C LYS A 212 6.60 10.55 21.79
N ASP A 213 7.39 9.49 21.63
CA ASP A 213 8.79 9.46 22.06
C ASP A 213 9.77 9.86 20.95
N GLN A 214 9.29 10.13 19.73
CA GLN A 214 10.14 10.44 18.58
C GLN A 214 10.50 11.92 18.48
N HIS A 215 11.53 12.22 17.69
CA HIS A 215 11.85 13.60 17.30
C HIS A 215 10.64 14.30 16.64
N PRO A 216 10.40 15.61 16.87
CA PRO A 216 9.24 16.33 16.33
C PRO A 216 9.07 16.22 14.81
N GLU A 217 10.17 16.12 14.06
CA GLU A 217 10.10 15.93 12.61
C GLU A 217 9.53 14.56 12.21
N VAL A 218 9.92 13.50 12.93
CA VAL A 218 9.41 12.13 12.74
C VAL A 218 7.91 12.10 13.05
N GLN A 219 7.51 12.69 14.18
CA GLN A 219 6.10 12.83 14.56
C GLN A 219 5.28 13.54 13.47
N ARG A 220 5.80 14.67 12.98
CA ARG A 220 5.13 15.48 11.97
C ARG A 220 4.94 14.70 10.66
N LYS A 221 5.99 14.06 10.13
CA LYS A 221 5.89 13.31 8.87
C LYS A 221 4.97 12.09 8.97
N LEU A 222 4.96 11.42 10.12
CA LEU A 222 4.04 10.33 10.40
C LEU A 222 2.58 10.81 10.40
N LEU A 223 2.28 11.88 11.12
CA LEU A 223 0.94 12.48 11.18
C LEU A 223 0.48 13.00 9.82
N GLU A 224 1.37 13.65 9.07
CA GLU A 224 1.10 14.09 7.70
C GLU A 224 0.72 12.92 6.80
N PHE A 225 1.44 11.81 6.88
CA PHE A 225 1.13 10.60 6.12
C PHE A 225 -0.24 10.01 6.49
N LEU A 226 -0.50 9.81 7.78
CA LEU A 226 -1.76 9.21 8.25
C LEU A 226 -2.97 10.08 7.84
N ASN A 227 -2.89 11.39 8.05
CA ASN A 227 -3.96 12.33 7.68
C ASN A 227 -4.12 12.42 6.16
N GLY A 228 -3.00 12.54 5.44
CA GLY A 228 -2.98 12.60 3.98
C GLY A 228 -3.56 11.37 3.31
N TYR A 229 -3.27 10.19 3.87
CA TYR A 229 -3.77 8.92 3.38
C TYR A 229 -5.29 8.81 3.52
N ILE A 230 -5.86 9.19 4.67
CA ILE A 230 -7.33 9.24 4.83
C ILE A 230 -7.93 10.31 3.92
N ALA A 231 -7.33 11.51 3.86
CA ALA A 231 -7.83 12.64 3.10
C ALA A 231 -7.96 12.32 1.60
N ILE A 232 -7.01 11.59 1.00
CA ILE A 232 -7.13 11.23 -0.42
C ILE A 232 -8.31 10.31 -0.66
N HIS A 233 -8.53 9.31 0.21
CA HIS A 233 -9.62 8.36 0.03
C HIS A 233 -10.97 9.07 0.12
N TYR A 234 -11.04 10.13 0.91
CA TYR A 234 -12.23 10.96 1.05
C TYR A 234 -12.44 11.92 -0.13
N LYS A 235 -11.37 12.53 -0.67
CA LYS A 235 -11.45 13.58 -1.70
C LYS A 235 -11.36 13.05 -3.14
N ASP A 236 -10.75 11.89 -3.36
CA ASP A 236 -10.60 11.31 -4.70
C ASP A 236 -11.94 10.69 -5.16
N PRO A 237 -12.51 11.15 -6.30
CA PRO A 237 -13.77 10.62 -6.82
C PRO A 237 -13.78 9.10 -7.02
N ARG A 238 -12.62 8.46 -7.18
CA ARG A 238 -12.48 6.99 -7.31
C ARG A 238 -13.19 6.23 -6.19
N TYR A 239 -13.27 6.78 -4.98
CA TYR A 239 -13.81 6.08 -3.81
C TYR A 239 -15.30 6.34 -3.54
N HIS A 240 -15.93 7.26 -4.27
CA HIS A 240 -17.37 7.55 -4.14
C HIS A 240 -17.83 7.95 -2.72
N MET A 241 -16.94 8.53 -1.91
CA MET A 241 -17.22 8.87 -0.51
C MET A 241 -18.31 9.95 -0.35
N GLN A 242 -18.51 10.80 -1.36
CA GLN A 242 -19.57 11.79 -1.39
C GLN A 242 -20.98 11.18 -1.35
N ASP A 243 -21.15 9.93 -1.80
CA ASP A 243 -22.44 9.25 -1.84
C ASP A 243 -22.90 8.83 -0.43
N LEU A 244 -21.96 8.68 0.50
CA LEU A 244 -22.19 8.20 1.85
C LEU A 244 -22.63 9.28 2.86
N SER A 245 -22.77 10.53 2.43
CA SER A 245 -23.16 11.67 3.29
C SER A 245 -22.33 11.80 4.59
N ILE A 246 -21.07 11.33 4.57
CA ILE A 246 -20.15 11.44 5.70
C ILE A 246 -19.71 12.91 5.78
N SER A 247 -20.04 13.61 6.88
CA SER A 247 -19.81 15.06 7.06
C SER A 247 -18.38 15.52 6.70
N HIS A 248 -18.27 16.58 5.89
CA HIS A 248 -17.00 17.20 5.46
C HIS A 248 -16.18 17.86 6.58
N SER A 249 -16.75 17.99 7.78
CA SER A 249 -16.20 18.80 8.88
C SER A 249 -14.85 18.33 9.46
N LEU A 250 -14.30 17.20 9.01
CA LEU A 250 -13.03 16.63 9.51
C LEU A 250 -11.79 17.02 8.67
N PHE A 251 -11.96 17.54 7.44
CA PHE A 251 -10.84 17.71 6.49
C PHE A 251 -10.71 19.13 5.89
N ASP A 252 -11.46 20.09 6.40
CA ASP A 252 -11.41 21.49 5.94
C ASP A 252 -10.59 22.40 6.90
N GLN A 253 -9.62 21.83 7.63
CA GLN A 253 -8.63 22.55 8.43
C GLN A 253 -7.21 22.35 7.89
#